data_AF-A0A975E7X4-F1
#
_entry.id   AF-A0A975E7X4-F1
#
_cell.length_a   1.000
_cell.length_b   1.000
_cell.length_c   1.000
_cell.angle_alpha   90.00
_cell.angle_beta   90.00
_cell.angle_gamma   90.00
#
_symmetry.space_group_name_H-M   'P 1'
#
loop_
_entity.id
_entity.type
_entity.pdbx_description
1 polymer ?
#
loop_
_entity_poly.entity_id
_entity_poly.type
_entity_poly.pdbx_seq_one_letter_code
_entity_poly.pdbx_strand_id
1 'polypeptide(L)'
;MKSNTLNCIALAIGLTFGASAFAADTMTKAEFKDAKAKIEADYKAALVPCDALAGNPKKMCTVEAKGNKKMALANLEASNEPTAKHQQQASDAKADATYDLAHQKCQEQTGNAKDVCIKEAKAAQVTAKADAKAQLKTSEANKDASKTITKAANKANEKIGDARSDAAADKTDAQYKVEKEKCDAMAGAAKDNCLIQAKTRFGK
;
A
#
# COMPACT_ATOMS: atom_id res chain seq x y z
N MET A 1 -17.68 48.15 14.00
CA MET A 1 -16.39 48.30 14.70
C MET A 1 -16.51 47.75 16.12
N LYS A 2 -15.87 46.60 16.38
CA LYS A 2 -15.34 46.17 17.67
C LYS A 2 -14.43 44.97 17.37
N SER A 3 -13.14 45.27 17.23
CA SER A 3 -12.07 44.29 17.09
C SER A 3 -11.81 43.63 18.44
N ASN A 4 -11.79 42.31 18.48
CA ASN A 4 -11.17 41.56 19.57
C ASN A 4 -9.91 40.88 19.01
N THR A 5 -8.78 41.38 19.48
CA THR A 5 -7.41 40.98 19.14
C THR A 5 -7.06 39.61 19.72
N LEU A 6 -6.40 38.83 18.87
CA LEU A 6 -5.32 37.88 19.12
C LEU A 6 -5.15 37.33 20.56
N ASN A 7 -5.32 36.02 20.69
CA ASN A 7 -4.48 35.20 21.57
C ASN A 7 -4.11 33.91 20.82
N CYS A 8 -3.12 34.00 19.94
CA CYS A 8 -2.51 32.87 19.26
C CYS A 8 -1.47 32.23 20.18
N ILE A 9 -1.83 31.14 20.86
CA ILE A 9 -0.85 30.22 21.44
C ILE A 9 -0.51 29.20 20.37
N ALA A 10 0.56 29.48 19.62
CA ALA A 10 1.16 28.54 18.69
C ALA A 10 2.00 27.53 19.49
N LEU A 11 1.46 26.32 19.70
CA LEU A 11 2.27 25.18 20.14
C LEU A 11 2.84 24.49 18.89
N ALA A 12 4.05 24.89 18.50
CA ALA A 12 4.79 24.27 17.42
C ALA A 12 5.34 22.91 17.87
N ILE A 13 4.61 21.83 17.59
CA ILE A 13 5.18 20.48 17.57
C ILE A 13 5.66 20.23 16.14
N GLY A 14 6.95 20.55 15.91
CA GLY A 14 7.65 20.17 14.70
C GLY A 14 7.82 18.65 14.66
N LEU A 15 6.88 17.96 14.01
CA LEU A 15 7.09 16.60 13.54
C LEU A 15 7.78 16.69 12.19
N THR A 16 9.11 16.69 12.22
CA THR A 16 9.95 16.45 11.04
C THR A 16 9.59 15.07 10.49
N PHE A 17 8.86 15.03 9.38
CA PHE A 17 8.77 13.84 8.53
C PHE A 17 10.14 13.63 7.87
N GLY A 18 11.05 13.02 8.61
CA GLY A 18 12.17 12.31 8.03
C GLY A 18 11.59 11.11 7.30
N ALA A 19 11.86 11.00 6.01
CA ALA A 19 11.60 9.81 5.23
C ALA A 19 12.54 8.68 5.69
N SER A 20 12.29 8.12 6.87
CA SER A 20 12.72 6.76 7.15
C SER A 20 11.71 5.85 6.45
N ALA A 21 12.20 5.03 5.54
CA ALA A 21 11.46 3.89 5.04
C ALA A 21 11.06 3.02 6.26
N PHE A 22 9.87 3.25 6.80
CA PHE A 22 9.26 2.28 7.67
C PHE A 22 8.99 1.07 6.77
N ALA A 23 9.82 0.04 6.92
CA ALA A 23 9.35 -1.30 6.65
C ALA A 23 8.00 -1.40 7.38
N ALA A 24 6.94 -1.72 6.64
CA ALA A 24 5.67 -2.06 7.24
C ALA A 24 5.90 -3.36 8.00
N ASP A 25 6.39 -3.27 9.24
CA ASP A 25 6.41 -4.39 10.17
C ASP A 25 4.95 -4.75 10.42
N THR A 26 4.48 -5.74 9.66
CA THR A 26 3.19 -6.38 9.90
C THR A 26 3.19 -6.86 11.35
N MET A 27 2.16 -6.49 12.11
CA MET A 27 2.05 -6.83 13.53
C MET A 27 2.26 -8.34 13.74
N THR A 28 2.91 -8.71 14.84
CA THR A 28 3.01 -10.11 15.23
C THR A 28 1.62 -10.66 15.56
N LYS A 29 1.45 -11.99 15.50
CA LYS A 29 0.19 -12.63 15.92
C LYS A 29 -0.22 -12.28 17.35
N ALA A 30 0.75 -12.07 18.24
CA ALA A 30 0.50 -11.66 19.62
C ALA A 30 -0.05 -10.23 19.68
N GLU A 31 0.64 -9.27 19.04
CA GLU A 31 0.20 -7.87 18.99
C GLU A 31 -1.17 -7.71 18.31
N PHE A 32 -1.44 -8.48 17.25
CA PHE A 32 -2.73 -8.47 16.57
C PHE A 32 -3.86 -8.97 17.48
N LYS A 33 -3.61 -10.03 18.25
CA LYS A 33 -4.57 -10.53 19.25
C LYS A 33 -4.79 -9.51 20.35
N ASP A 34 -3.74 -8.88 20.85
CA ASP A 34 -3.82 -7.87 21.91
C ASP A 34 -4.55 -6.62 21.44
N ALA A 35 -4.33 -6.20 20.19
CA ALA A 35 -5.07 -5.11 19.57
C ALA A 35 -6.56 -5.44 19.40
N LYS A 36 -6.92 -6.67 18.99
CA LYS A 36 -8.32 -7.11 18.97
C LYS A 36 -8.95 -7.08 20.37
N ALA A 37 -8.22 -7.54 21.39
CA ALA A 37 -8.68 -7.51 22.78
C ALA A 37 -8.86 -6.07 23.29
N LYS A 38 -7.95 -5.16 22.93
CA LYS A 38 -8.05 -3.73 23.24
C LYS A 38 -9.28 -3.10 22.60
N ILE A 39 -9.54 -3.35 21.31
CA ILE A 39 -10.74 -2.86 20.63
C ILE A 39 -12.02 -3.37 21.31
N GLU A 40 -12.02 -4.63 21.78
CA GLU A 40 -13.15 -5.17 22.55
C GLU A 40 -13.34 -4.46 23.89
N ALA A 41 -12.23 -4.19 24.60
CA ALA A 41 -12.26 -3.47 25.87
C ALA A 41 -12.72 -2.02 25.69
N ASP A 42 -12.20 -1.32 24.68
CA ASP A 42 -12.59 0.05 24.33
C ASP A 42 -14.07 0.12 23.95
N TYR A 43 -14.57 -0.87 23.19
CA TYR A 43 -16.00 -0.98 22.90
C TYR A 43 -16.85 -1.16 24.16
N LYS A 44 -16.45 -2.04 25.07
CA LYS A 44 -17.16 -2.23 26.35
C LYS A 44 -17.15 -0.96 27.18
N ALA A 45 -16.01 -0.27 27.25
CA ALA A 45 -15.90 1.01 27.93
C ALA A 45 -16.79 2.09 27.30
N ALA A 46 -16.88 2.13 25.97
CA ALA A 46 -17.74 3.05 25.24
C ALA A 46 -19.24 2.79 25.45
N LEU A 47 -19.65 1.55 25.77
CA LEU A 47 -21.05 1.25 26.09
C LEU A 47 -21.48 1.75 27.48
N VAL A 48 -20.57 1.85 28.45
CA VAL A 48 -20.87 2.30 29.82
C VAL A 48 -21.61 3.64 29.86
N PRO A 49 -21.13 4.72 29.20
CA PRO A 49 -21.88 5.97 29.16
C PRO A 49 -23.18 5.87 28.34
N CYS A 50 -23.23 5.00 27.32
CA CYS A 50 -24.46 4.76 26.57
C CYS A 50 -25.56 4.14 27.43
N ASP A 51 -25.19 3.32 28.42
CA ASP A 51 -26.15 2.62 29.26
C ASP A 51 -26.92 3.53 30.21
N ALA A 52 -26.33 4.67 30.58
CA ALA A 52 -26.97 5.72 31.37
C ALA A 52 -28.02 6.54 30.57
N LEU A 53 -28.05 6.39 29.25
CA LEU A 53 -29.02 7.07 28.38
C LEU A 53 -30.33 6.27 28.31
N ALA A 54 -31.40 6.92 27.84
CA ALA A 54 -32.68 6.27 27.58
C ALA A 54 -33.19 6.60 26.17
N GLY A 55 -34.10 5.76 25.66
CA GLY A 55 -34.78 5.99 24.39
C GLY A 55 -33.84 6.10 23.19
N ASN A 56 -34.08 7.10 22.35
CA ASN A 56 -33.33 7.29 21.11
C ASN A 56 -31.84 7.65 21.33
N PRO A 57 -31.46 8.54 22.26
CA PRO A 57 -30.05 8.77 22.61
C PRO A 57 -29.26 7.50 22.93
N LYS A 58 -29.85 6.55 23.70
CA LYS A 58 -29.22 5.26 23.99
C LYS A 58 -28.98 4.43 22.73
N LYS A 59 -29.97 4.37 21.83
CA LYS A 59 -29.87 3.62 20.57
C LYS A 59 -28.77 4.19 19.67
N MET A 60 -28.73 5.52 19.52
CA MET A 60 -27.71 6.19 18.72
C MET A 60 -26.30 5.92 19.26
N CYS A 61 -26.10 6.13 20.57
CA CYS A 61 -24.82 5.87 21.24
C CYS A 61 -24.37 4.41 21.04
N THR A 62 -25.28 3.45 21.22
CA THR A 62 -25.00 2.02 21.03
C THR A 62 -24.64 1.68 19.59
N VAL A 63 -25.33 2.27 18.60
CA VAL A 63 -25.05 2.05 17.17
C VAL A 63 -23.70 2.66 16.79
N GLU A 64 -23.39 3.85 17.27
CA GLU A 64 -22.10 4.50 17.04
C GLU A 64 -20.96 3.67 17.63
N ALA A 65 -21.07 3.21 18.89
CA ALA A 65 -20.07 2.35 19.52
C ALA A 65 -19.86 1.04 18.74
N LYS A 66 -20.94 0.40 18.27
CA LYS A 66 -20.86 -0.81 17.43
C LYS A 66 -20.20 -0.54 16.08
N GLY A 67 -20.51 0.60 15.45
CA GLY A 67 -19.90 1.05 14.21
C GLY A 67 -18.40 1.27 14.37
N ASN A 68 -18.00 2.00 15.43
CA ASN A 68 -16.60 2.27 15.75
C ASN A 68 -15.81 0.99 16.00
N LYS A 69 -16.37 0.02 16.73
CA LYS A 69 -15.78 -1.31 16.91
C LYS A 69 -15.55 -2.02 15.57
N LYS A 70 -16.58 -2.08 14.71
CA LYS A 70 -16.47 -2.74 13.39
C LYS A 70 -15.40 -2.08 12.52
N MET A 71 -15.38 -0.75 12.45
CA MET A 71 -14.36 0.00 11.71
C MET A 71 -12.96 -0.25 12.27
N ALA A 72 -12.79 -0.24 13.59
CA ALA A 72 -11.51 -0.50 14.23
C ALA A 72 -10.99 -1.91 13.92
N LEU A 73 -11.86 -2.94 13.98
CA LEU A 73 -11.48 -4.31 13.62
C LEU A 73 -11.09 -4.44 12.14
N ALA A 74 -11.85 -3.83 11.23
CA ALA A 74 -11.56 -3.89 9.81
C ALA A 74 -10.27 -3.11 9.44
N ASN A 75 -10.04 -1.95 10.08
CA ASN A 75 -8.80 -1.18 9.91
C ASN A 75 -7.59 -1.92 10.48
N LEU A 76 -7.75 -2.64 11.61
CA LEU A 76 -6.71 -3.48 12.18
C LEU A 76 -6.33 -4.62 11.20
N GLU A 77 -7.33 -5.28 10.60
CA GLU A 77 -7.10 -6.31 9.57
C GLU A 77 -6.39 -5.74 8.34
N ALA A 78 -6.81 -4.56 7.87
CA ALA A 78 -6.17 -3.86 6.77
C ALA A 78 -4.75 -3.37 7.07
N SER A 79 -4.44 -3.08 8.34
CA SER A 79 -3.10 -2.68 8.78
C SER A 79 -2.17 -3.88 8.98
N ASN A 80 -2.71 -4.99 9.48
CA ASN A 80 -1.96 -6.23 9.66
C ASN A 80 -1.62 -6.90 8.34
N GLU A 81 -2.58 -6.95 7.42
CA GLU A 81 -2.41 -7.50 6.08
C GLU A 81 -2.86 -6.47 5.03
N PRO A 82 -1.98 -5.55 4.61
CA PRO A 82 -2.30 -4.48 3.68
C PRO A 82 -2.53 -5.01 2.26
N THR A 83 -3.73 -5.55 2.05
CA THR A 83 -4.23 -6.00 0.75
C THR A 83 -5.37 -5.13 0.29
N ALA A 84 -5.57 -5.02 -1.02
CA ALA A 84 -6.70 -4.28 -1.58
C ALA A 84 -8.05 -4.81 -1.05
N LYS A 85 -8.14 -6.12 -0.78
CA LYS A 85 -9.34 -6.75 -0.20
C LYS A 85 -9.59 -6.27 1.24
N HIS A 86 -8.57 -6.25 2.11
CA HIS A 86 -8.76 -5.75 3.48
C HIS A 86 -9.07 -4.25 3.50
N GLN A 87 -8.49 -3.46 2.60
CA GLN A 87 -8.86 -2.04 2.43
C GLN A 87 -10.32 -1.85 1.98
N GLN A 88 -10.80 -2.73 1.09
CA GLN A 88 -12.20 -2.75 0.68
C GLN A 88 -13.13 -3.14 1.84
N GLN A 89 -12.75 -4.11 2.67
CA GLN A 89 -13.50 -4.50 3.86
C GLN A 89 -13.55 -3.38 4.92
N ALA A 90 -12.45 -2.64 5.11
CA ALA A 90 -12.42 -1.44 5.95
C ALA A 90 -13.39 -0.35 5.44
N SER A 91 -13.42 -0.14 4.12
CA SER A 91 -14.33 0.80 3.48
C SER A 91 -15.80 0.36 3.60
N ASP A 92 -16.09 -0.93 3.43
CA ASP A 92 -17.43 -1.50 3.64
C ASP A 92 -17.88 -1.34 5.09
N ALA A 93 -17.02 -1.61 6.06
CA ALA A 93 -17.31 -1.44 7.48
C ALA A 93 -17.62 0.03 7.83
N LYS A 94 -16.92 0.98 7.21
CA LYS A 94 -17.19 2.42 7.33
C LYS A 94 -18.53 2.80 6.71
N ALA A 95 -18.84 2.29 5.52
CA ALA A 95 -20.12 2.50 4.85
C ALA A 95 -21.28 1.97 5.70
N ASP A 96 -21.13 0.78 6.28
CA ASP A 96 -22.12 0.16 7.15
C ASP A 96 -22.31 0.94 8.46
N ALA A 97 -21.23 1.37 9.11
CA ALA A 97 -21.32 2.19 10.32
C ALA A 97 -22.01 3.54 10.05
N THR A 98 -21.72 4.16 8.90
CA THR A 98 -22.34 5.43 8.48
C THR A 98 -23.82 5.25 8.20
N TYR A 99 -24.18 4.18 7.48
CA TYR A 99 -25.58 3.80 7.24
C TYR A 99 -26.33 3.54 8.53
N ASP A 100 -25.77 2.71 9.43
CA ASP A 100 -26.44 2.33 10.68
C ASP A 100 -26.75 3.58 11.52
N LEU A 101 -25.81 4.53 11.60
CA LEU A 101 -25.99 5.80 12.31
C LEU A 101 -27.04 6.70 11.63
N ALA A 102 -26.96 6.86 10.31
CA ALA A 102 -27.92 7.65 9.54
C ALA A 102 -29.33 7.05 9.63
N HIS A 103 -29.44 5.72 9.52
CA HIS A 103 -30.68 4.98 9.64
C HIS A 103 -31.33 5.20 11.01
N GLN A 104 -30.56 5.16 12.12
CA GLN A 104 -31.11 5.48 13.44
C GLN A 104 -31.63 6.92 13.52
N LYS A 105 -30.87 7.90 13.03
CA LYS A 105 -31.31 9.31 12.97
C LYS A 105 -32.61 9.46 12.16
N CYS A 106 -32.72 8.76 11.03
CA CYS A 106 -33.93 8.76 10.21
C CYS A 106 -35.15 8.17 10.94
N GLN A 107 -34.97 7.29 11.93
CA GLN A 107 -36.11 6.70 12.64
C GLN A 107 -36.89 7.70 13.50
N GLU A 108 -36.29 8.85 13.82
CA GLU A 108 -36.95 9.95 14.53
C GLU A 108 -37.94 10.71 13.65
N GLN A 109 -37.84 10.57 12.33
CA GLN A 109 -38.76 11.18 11.38
C GLN A 109 -40.04 10.35 11.23
N THR A 110 -41.06 10.92 10.61
CA THR A 110 -42.36 10.25 10.40
C THR A 110 -42.84 10.41 8.94
N GLY A 111 -43.72 9.49 8.52
CA GLY A 111 -44.31 9.49 7.18
C GLY A 111 -43.27 9.44 6.06
N ASN A 112 -43.56 10.12 4.95
CA ASN A 112 -42.71 10.13 3.75
C ASN A 112 -41.28 10.64 4.03
N ALA A 113 -41.11 11.58 4.97
CA ALA A 113 -39.78 12.10 5.31
C ALA A 113 -38.85 10.99 5.80
N LYS A 114 -39.34 10.11 6.70
CA LYS A 114 -38.60 8.93 7.17
C LYS A 114 -38.20 8.01 6.04
N ASP A 115 -39.14 7.70 5.15
CA ASP A 115 -38.90 6.78 4.03
C ASP A 115 -37.85 7.32 3.05
N VAL A 116 -37.92 8.63 2.75
CA VAL A 116 -36.91 9.32 1.93
C VAL A 116 -35.55 9.29 2.62
N CYS A 117 -35.48 9.66 3.90
CA CYS A 117 -34.23 9.67 4.67
C CYS A 117 -33.56 8.28 4.68
N ILE A 118 -34.33 7.21 4.92
CA ILE A 118 -33.79 5.83 4.91
C ILE A 118 -33.30 5.43 3.51
N LYS A 119 -34.05 5.78 2.45
CA LYS A 119 -33.64 5.50 1.07
C LYS A 119 -32.38 6.26 0.68
N GLU A 120 -32.24 7.52 1.07
CA GLU A 120 -31.02 8.32 0.86
C GLU A 120 -29.82 7.73 1.60
N ALA A 121 -29.98 7.36 2.87
CA ALA A 121 -28.93 6.70 3.65
C ALA A 121 -28.49 5.39 2.99
N LYS A 122 -29.45 4.57 2.52
CA LYS A 122 -29.15 3.31 1.82
C LYS A 122 -28.48 3.55 0.47
N ALA A 123 -28.91 4.57 -0.27
CA ALA A 123 -28.27 4.96 -1.53
C ALA A 123 -26.80 5.35 -1.30
N ALA A 124 -26.53 6.18 -0.28
CA ALA A 124 -25.17 6.55 0.10
C ALA A 124 -24.31 5.33 0.49
N GLN A 125 -24.87 4.37 1.23
CA GLN A 125 -24.19 3.11 1.57
C GLN A 125 -23.83 2.30 0.32
N VAL A 126 -24.79 2.14 -0.60
CA VAL A 126 -24.59 1.38 -1.84
C VAL A 126 -23.53 2.04 -2.71
N THR A 127 -23.57 3.36 -2.87
CA THR A 127 -22.56 4.12 -3.59
C THR A 127 -21.18 3.94 -2.96
N ALA A 128 -21.05 4.11 -1.64
CA ALA A 128 -19.77 3.93 -0.95
C ALA A 128 -19.18 2.52 -1.13
N LYS A 129 -20.01 1.47 -1.05
CA LYS A 129 -19.57 0.08 -1.31
C LYS A 129 -19.21 -0.17 -2.77
N ALA A 130 -19.95 0.44 -3.70
CA ALA A 130 -19.65 0.33 -5.12
C ALA A 130 -18.31 1.00 -5.47
N ASP A 131 -18.06 2.19 -4.92
CA ASP A 131 -16.80 2.91 -5.10
C ASP A 131 -15.62 2.15 -4.49
N ALA A 132 -15.78 1.59 -3.28
CA ALA A 132 -14.77 0.73 -2.66
C ALA A 132 -14.45 -0.50 -3.51
N LYS A 133 -15.47 -1.13 -4.11
CA LYS A 133 -15.31 -2.25 -5.03
C LYS A 133 -14.64 -1.85 -6.34
N ALA A 134 -14.93 -0.65 -6.86
CA ALA A 134 -14.26 -0.12 -8.04
C ALA A 134 -12.77 0.11 -7.76
N GLN A 135 -12.42 0.72 -6.61
CA GLN A 135 -11.05 0.92 -6.18
C GLN A 135 -10.28 -0.40 -6.01
N LEU A 136 -10.91 -1.43 -5.43
CA LEU A 136 -10.34 -2.79 -5.36
C LEU A 136 -9.96 -3.30 -6.76
N LYS A 137 -10.90 -3.28 -7.70
CA LYS A 137 -10.66 -3.75 -9.08
C LYS A 137 -9.57 -2.95 -9.79
N THR A 138 -9.53 -1.63 -9.60
CA THR A 138 -8.47 -0.79 -10.13
C THR A 138 -7.11 -1.15 -9.54
N SER A 139 -7.03 -1.38 -8.22
CA SER A 139 -5.79 -1.81 -7.57
C SER A 139 -5.31 -3.18 -8.04
N GLU A 140 -6.22 -4.13 -8.25
CA GLU A 140 -5.90 -5.46 -8.79
C GLU A 140 -5.37 -5.36 -10.23
N ALA A 141 -6.07 -4.59 -11.09
CA ALA A 141 -5.64 -4.35 -12.46
C ALA A 141 -4.25 -3.69 -12.52
N ASN A 142 -3.99 -2.69 -11.67
CA ASN A 142 -2.69 -2.04 -11.59
C ASN A 142 -1.58 -2.99 -11.12
N LYS A 143 -1.86 -3.90 -10.18
CA LYS A 143 -0.90 -4.91 -9.73
C LYS A 143 -0.51 -5.86 -10.87
N ASP A 144 -1.47 -6.29 -11.68
CA ASP A 144 -1.20 -7.19 -12.79
C ASP A 144 -0.53 -6.49 -13.98
N ALA A 145 -0.89 -5.23 -14.25
CA ALA A 145 -0.16 -4.38 -15.18
C ALA A 145 1.32 -4.23 -14.75
N SER A 146 1.56 -3.94 -13.46
CA SER A 146 2.92 -3.80 -12.91
C SER A 146 3.75 -5.07 -13.06
N LYS A 147 3.17 -6.25 -12.81
CA LYS A 147 3.86 -7.55 -13.03
C LYS A 147 4.25 -7.73 -14.50
N THR A 148 3.34 -7.38 -15.41
CA THR A 148 3.56 -7.51 -16.86
C THR A 148 4.69 -6.59 -17.33
N ILE A 149 4.65 -5.32 -16.89
CA ILE A 149 5.71 -4.33 -17.17
C ILE A 149 7.06 -4.82 -16.62
N THR A 150 7.10 -5.31 -15.38
CA THR A 150 8.33 -5.82 -14.76
C THR A 150 8.90 -7.01 -15.53
N LYS A 151 8.06 -7.96 -15.95
CA LYS A 151 8.48 -9.10 -16.76
C LYS A 151 9.04 -8.67 -18.11
N ALA A 152 8.39 -7.71 -18.77
CA ALA A 152 8.87 -7.17 -20.04
C ALA A 152 10.21 -6.44 -19.88
N ALA A 153 10.35 -5.63 -18.83
CA ALA A 153 11.59 -4.91 -18.51
C ALA A 153 12.75 -5.88 -18.23
N ASN A 154 12.51 -6.94 -17.45
CA ASN A 154 13.52 -7.96 -17.16
C ASN A 154 13.99 -8.67 -18.43
N LYS A 155 13.05 -9.06 -19.30
CA LYS A 155 13.38 -9.70 -20.58
C LYS A 155 14.14 -8.77 -21.53
N ALA A 156 13.82 -7.48 -21.52
CA ALA A 156 14.56 -6.48 -22.30
C ALA A 156 16.00 -6.34 -21.76
N ASN A 157 16.16 -6.26 -20.44
CA ASN A 157 17.47 -6.17 -19.79
C ASN A 157 18.34 -7.40 -20.05
N GLU A 158 17.76 -8.60 -20.03
CA GLU A 158 18.44 -9.85 -20.39
C GLU A 158 19.01 -9.78 -21.82
N LYS A 159 18.16 -9.46 -22.80
CA LYS A 159 18.58 -9.31 -24.21
C LYS A 159 19.66 -8.23 -24.40
N ILE A 160 19.57 -7.13 -23.66
CA ILE A 160 20.59 -6.07 -23.70
C ILE A 160 21.91 -6.58 -23.08
N GLY A 161 21.84 -7.37 -22.01
CA GLY A 161 22.98 -8.04 -21.40
C GLY A 161 23.68 -8.98 -22.39
N ASP A 162 22.91 -9.84 -23.05
CA ASP A 162 23.43 -10.78 -24.06
C ASP A 162 24.11 -10.02 -25.21
N ALA A 163 23.45 -9.03 -25.80
CA ALA A 163 24.02 -8.24 -26.88
C ALA A 163 25.31 -7.50 -26.48
N ARG A 164 25.43 -7.05 -25.22
CA ARG A 164 26.65 -6.43 -24.69
C ARG A 164 27.77 -7.45 -24.51
N SER A 165 27.44 -8.67 -24.05
CA SER A 165 28.38 -9.78 -23.91
C SER A 165 28.94 -10.20 -25.27
N ASP A 166 28.07 -10.39 -26.25
CA ASP A 166 28.46 -10.75 -27.62
C ASP A 166 29.37 -9.68 -28.22
N ALA A 167 28.99 -8.41 -28.12
CA ALA A 167 29.81 -7.31 -28.60
C ALA A 167 31.16 -7.20 -27.89
N ALA A 168 31.25 -7.57 -26.60
CA ALA A 168 32.52 -7.61 -25.88
C ALA A 168 33.41 -8.78 -26.34
N ALA A 169 32.82 -9.95 -26.60
CA ALA A 169 33.52 -11.10 -27.14
C ALA A 169 34.10 -10.83 -28.53
N ASP A 170 33.31 -10.21 -29.42
CA ASP A 170 33.73 -9.82 -30.77
C ASP A 170 34.90 -8.82 -30.73
N LYS A 171 34.81 -7.79 -29.88
CA LYS A 171 35.90 -6.82 -29.71
C LYS A 171 37.19 -7.47 -29.21
N THR A 172 37.06 -8.36 -28.23
CA THR A 172 38.18 -9.11 -27.64
C THR A 172 38.82 -10.04 -28.68
N ASP A 173 38.01 -10.72 -29.51
CA ASP A 173 38.50 -11.56 -30.59
C ASP A 173 39.25 -10.77 -31.67
N ALA A 174 38.70 -9.64 -32.09
CA ALA A 174 39.36 -8.76 -33.07
C ALA A 174 40.69 -8.21 -32.54
N GLN A 175 40.74 -7.80 -31.27
CA GLN A 175 41.98 -7.31 -30.64
C GLN A 175 43.04 -8.42 -30.52
N TYR A 176 42.63 -9.63 -30.15
CA TYR A 176 43.54 -10.79 -30.11
C TYR A 176 44.11 -11.11 -31.49
N LYS A 177 43.30 -11.09 -32.56
CA LYS A 177 43.78 -11.30 -33.93
C LYS A 177 44.87 -10.29 -34.31
N VAL A 178 44.67 -9.02 -33.98
CA VAL A 178 45.67 -7.97 -34.23
C VAL A 178 46.95 -8.18 -33.40
N GLU A 179 46.85 -8.54 -32.11
CA GLU A 179 48.04 -8.83 -31.29
C GLU A 179 48.78 -10.07 -31.78
N LYS A 180 48.06 -11.09 -32.24
CA LYS A 180 48.65 -12.30 -32.82
C LYS A 180 49.50 -11.96 -34.05
N GLU A 181 48.96 -11.18 -35.00
CA GLU A 181 49.70 -10.72 -36.18
C GLU A 181 50.96 -9.92 -35.79
N LYS A 182 50.88 -9.09 -34.74
CA LYS A 182 52.07 -8.39 -34.21
C LYS A 182 53.11 -9.35 -33.61
N CYS A 183 52.66 -10.38 -32.86
CA CYS A 183 53.55 -11.42 -32.35
C CYS A 183 54.20 -12.23 -33.48
N ASP A 184 53.47 -12.45 -34.58
CA ASP A 184 53.93 -13.23 -35.73
C ASP A 184 55.10 -12.58 -36.47
N ALA A 185 55.31 -11.26 -36.32
CA ALA A 185 56.49 -10.55 -36.82
C ALA A 185 57.79 -10.85 -36.04
N MET A 186 57.71 -11.56 -34.90
CA MET A 186 58.86 -12.00 -34.10
C MET A 186 59.29 -13.44 -34.42
N ALA A 187 60.43 -13.89 -33.87
CA ALA A 187 60.94 -15.24 -34.07
C ALA A 187 61.43 -15.90 -32.76
N GLY A 188 61.41 -17.23 -32.72
CA GLY A 188 61.88 -18.04 -31.59
C GLY A 188 61.11 -17.77 -30.29
N ALA A 189 61.79 -17.90 -29.15
CA ALA A 189 61.19 -17.78 -27.82
C ALA A 189 60.46 -16.44 -27.57
N ALA A 190 60.88 -15.36 -28.24
CA ALA A 190 60.20 -14.07 -28.13
C ALA A 190 58.77 -14.12 -28.70
N LYS A 191 58.58 -14.79 -29.84
CA LYS A 191 57.25 -15.01 -30.44
C LYS A 191 56.37 -15.87 -29.55
N ASP A 192 56.91 -16.96 -29.03
CA ASP A 192 56.15 -17.89 -28.17
C ASP A 192 55.67 -17.19 -26.89
N ASN A 193 56.55 -16.42 -26.24
CA ASN A 193 56.19 -15.65 -25.05
C ASN A 193 55.13 -14.56 -25.37
N CYS A 194 55.23 -13.89 -26.51
CA CYS A 194 54.22 -12.91 -26.94
C CYS A 194 52.85 -13.57 -27.12
N LEU A 195 52.78 -14.72 -27.80
CA LEU A 195 51.53 -15.43 -28.02
C LEU A 195 50.90 -15.93 -26.71
N ILE A 196 51.71 -16.40 -25.76
CA ILE A 196 51.23 -16.77 -24.42
C ILE A 196 50.61 -15.55 -23.72
N GLN A 197 51.31 -14.42 -23.70
CA GLN A 197 50.82 -13.20 -23.07
C GLN A 197 49.52 -12.69 -23.72
N ALA A 198 49.44 -12.71 -25.05
CA ALA A 198 48.24 -12.31 -25.79
C ALA A 198 47.04 -13.22 -25.44
N LYS A 199 47.25 -14.54 -25.39
CA LYS A 199 46.20 -15.49 -24.97
C LYS A 199 45.74 -15.23 -23.54
N THR A 200 46.67 -15.01 -22.60
CA THR A 200 46.33 -14.69 -21.22
C THR A 200 45.57 -13.36 -21.11
N ARG A 201 45.99 -12.32 -21.84
CA ARG A 201 45.36 -10.99 -21.82
C ARG A 201 43.92 -11.01 -22.34
N PHE A 202 43.65 -11.79 -23.39
CA PHE A 202 42.34 -11.83 -24.06
C PHE A 202 41.49 -13.05 -23.69
N GLY A 203 41.98 -13.92 -22.80
CA GLY A 203 41.27 -15.12 -22.37
C GLY A 203 40.99 -16.12 -23.49
N LYS A 204 41.98 -16.36 -24.36
CA LYS A 204 41.89 -17.23 -25.55
C LYS A 204 42.59 -18.56 -25.37
#